data_AF-A0A2E5XB28-F1
#
_entry.id   AF-A0A2E5XB28-F1
#
_cell.length_a   1.000
_cell.length_b   1.000
_cell.length_c   1.000
_cell.angle_alpha   90.00
_cell.angle_beta   90.00
_cell.angle_gamma   90.00
#
_symmetry.space_group_name_H-M   'P 1'
#
loop_
_entity.id
_entity.type
_entity.pdbx_description
1 polymer ?
#
loop_
_entity_poly.entity_id
_entity_poly.type
_entity_poly.pdbx_seq_one_letter_code
_entity_poly.pdbx_strand_id
1 'polypeptide(L)'
;MRVLMLKNSEEVIYHPDGIEKFITFSSWTLLVNVIYFASASLVQTLDYLEISSPHILSQIQVFTFCTGIAIAFLTATIVRHIILPNEAKLGRNSDHMFLFHEQVMHNFAAIFLAIELIILRPKLIPEFAIFGLFLGVIYVVFAYLFAYFGGGYLAYSFIHPKPKIAPFLVIGLASVIAIFYTGLWFISTLEQVLAGILLSAWVILIVQFKPNK
;
A
#
# COMPACT_ATOMS: atom_id res chain seq x y z
N MET A 1 10.62 1.17 -14.64
CA MET A 1 9.17 0.81 -14.59
C MET A 1 8.55 0.94 -15.96
N ARG A 2 7.53 0.15 -16.30
CA ARG A 2 6.72 0.43 -17.51
C ARG A 2 5.76 1.55 -17.21
N VAL A 3 5.65 2.48 -18.15
CA VAL A 3 4.70 3.59 -18.08
C VAL A 3 3.93 3.68 -19.37
N LEU A 4 2.70 4.17 -19.27
CA LEU A 4 1.86 4.44 -20.42
C LEU A 4 1.95 5.93 -20.76
N MET A 5 2.52 6.26 -21.92
CA MET A 5 2.64 7.64 -22.39
C MET A 5 1.26 8.19 -22.79
N LEU A 6 0.88 9.36 -22.30
CA LEU A 6 -0.44 9.97 -22.62
C LEU A 6 -0.61 10.30 -24.11
N LYS A 7 0.48 10.79 -24.73
CA LYS A 7 0.47 11.29 -26.11
C LYS A 7 0.16 10.19 -27.12
N ASN A 8 0.84 9.05 -26.99
CA ASN A 8 0.79 7.97 -27.98
C ASN A 8 0.05 6.72 -27.47
N SER A 9 -0.23 6.64 -26.16
CA SER A 9 -0.73 5.43 -25.49
C SER A 9 0.18 4.20 -25.71
N GLU A 10 1.48 4.45 -25.84
CA GLU A 10 2.52 3.42 -25.94
C GLU A 10 3.08 3.09 -24.55
N GLU A 11 3.33 1.80 -24.30
CA GLU A 11 4.04 1.35 -23.10
C GLU A 11 5.55 1.45 -23.33
N VAL A 12 6.22 2.26 -22.51
CA VAL A 12 7.68 2.46 -22.59
C VAL A 12 8.31 2.11 -21.26
N ILE A 13 9.55 1.61 -21.29
CA ILE A 13 10.37 1.45 -20.08
C ILE A 13 10.94 2.81 -19.71
N TYR A 14 10.51 3.32 -18.57
CA TYR A 14 10.95 4.61 -18.03
C TYR A 14 11.66 4.41 -16.70
N HIS A 15 12.72 5.20 -16.49
CA HIS A 15 13.52 5.19 -15.27
C HIS A 15 13.20 6.48 -14.51
N PRO A 16 12.22 6.46 -13.58
CA PRO A 16 11.79 7.66 -12.88
C PRO A 16 12.91 8.16 -11.97
N ASP A 17 13.16 9.46 -12.00
CA ASP A 17 14.15 10.11 -11.14
C ASP A 17 13.54 11.22 -10.28
N GLY A 18 14.14 11.42 -9.11
CA GLY A 18 13.67 12.39 -8.13
C GLY A 18 12.21 12.16 -7.70
N ILE A 19 11.36 13.18 -7.90
CA ILE A 19 9.95 13.21 -7.48
C ILE A 19 9.11 12.18 -8.24
N GLU A 20 9.52 11.78 -9.44
CA GLU A 20 8.80 10.83 -10.27
C GLU A 20 8.73 9.43 -9.65
N LYS A 21 9.62 9.13 -8.68
CA LYS A 21 9.59 7.88 -7.91
C LYS A 21 8.32 7.76 -7.06
N PHE A 22 7.66 8.86 -6.72
CA PHE A 22 6.40 8.87 -5.95
C PHE A 22 5.16 8.53 -6.80
N ILE A 23 5.31 8.27 -8.10
CA ILE A 23 4.17 7.97 -8.97
C ILE A 23 3.58 6.57 -8.76
N THR A 24 4.37 5.64 -8.24
CA THR A 24 3.93 4.24 -8.07
C THR A 24 3.06 4.09 -6.82
N PHE A 25 2.14 3.12 -6.85
CA PHE A 25 1.27 2.83 -5.71
C PHE A 25 2.06 2.28 -4.52
N SER A 26 3.16 1.54 -4.77
CA SER A 26 4.08 1.07 -3.72
C SER A 26 4.74 2.24 -2.98
N SER A 27 5.12 3.33 -3.67
CA SER A 27 5.67 4.53 -3.03
C SER A 27 4.66 5.22 -2.11
N TRP A 28 3.38 5.22 -2.49
CA TRP A 28 2.29 5.72 -1.64
C TRP A 28 2.06 4.83 -0.42
N THR A 29 2.16 3.50 -0.60
CA THR A 29 2.15 2.55 0.51
C THR A 29 3.25 2.86 1.52
N LEU A 30 4.48 3.06 1.04
CA LEU A 30 5.60 3.45 1.90
C LEU A 30 5.34 4.79 2.61
N LEU A 31 4.88 5.81 1.89
CA LEU A 31 4.63 7.15 2.44
C LEU A 31 3.59 7.12 3.57
N VAL A 32 2.47 6.41 3.38
CA VAL A 32 1.45 6.26 4.43
C VAL A 32 2.01 5.55 5.66
N ASN A 33 2.79 4.50 5.46
CA ASN A 33 3.45 3.77 6.56
C ASN A 33 4.47 4.64 7.30
N VAL A 34 5.28 5.42 6.58
CA VAL A 34 6.24 6.35 7.19
C VAL A 34 5.53 7.42 8.00
N ILE A 35 4.43 8.01 7.48
CA ILE A 35 3.63 8.98 8.25
C ILE A 35 3.05 8.32 9.49
N TYR A 36 2.55 7.09 9.38
CA TYR A 36 2.04 6.34 10.53
C TYR A 36 3.12 6.17 11.60
N PHE A 37 4.24 5.52 11.28
CA PHE A 37 5.30 5.25 12.26
C PHE A 37 5.93 6.54 12.82
N ALA A 38 6.08 7.59 12.01
CA ALA A 38 6.56 8.89 12.47
C ALA A 38 5.58 9.54 13.45
N SER A 39 4.28 9.53 13.14
CA SER A 39 3.25 10.07 14.03
C SER A 39 3.11 9.25 15.31
N ALA A 40 3.19 7.91 15.25
CA ALA A 40 3.23 7.02 16.41
C ALA A 40 4.43 7.33 17.32
N SER A 41 5.62 7.44 16.74
CA SER A 41 6.85 7.77 17.47
C SER A 41 6.77 9.15 18.12
N LEU A 42 6.18 10.14 17.42
CA LEU A 42 6.01 11.49 17.95
C LEU A 42 5.05 11.52 19.14
N VAL A 43 3.87 10.86 19.04
CA VAL A 43 2.93 10.76 20.17
C VAL A 43 3.58 10.07 21.36
N GLN A 44 4.24 8.94 21.14
CA GLN A 44 4.92 8.20 22.20
C GLN A 44 6.01 9.05 22.90
N THR A 45 6.71 9.89 22.13
CA THR A 45 7.73 10.80 22.67
C THR A 45 7.09 11.94 23.47
N LEU A 46 5.98 12.52 22.98
CA LEU A 46 5.25 13.56 23.70
C LEU A 46 4.67 13.03 25.01
N ASP A 47 4.07 11.83 24.98
CA ASP A 47 3.54 11.16 26.16
C ASP A 47 4.65 10.88 27.19
N TYR A 48 5.82 10.43 26.75
CA TYR A 48 6.99 10.24 27.61
C TYR A 48 7.50 11.55 28.25
N LEU A 49 7.37 12.67 27.54
CA LEU A 49 7.73 14.00 28.03
C LEU A 49 6.61 14.67 28.84
N GLU A 50 5.49 13.97 29.07
CA GLU A 50 4.29 14.50 29.73
C GLU A 50 3.69 15.73 29.01
N ILE A 51 3.92 15.84 27.70
CA ILE A 51 3.39 16.90 26.85
C ILE A 51 2.11 16.39 26.17
N SER A 52 1.00 17.09 26.33
CA SER A 52 -0.26 16.76 25.67
C SER A 52 -0.10 16.72 24.14
N SER A 53 -0.42 15.57 23.52
CA SER A 53 -0.37 15.46 22.06
C SER A 53 -1.54 16.22 21.40
N PRO A 54 -1.31 16.89 20.26
CA PRO A 54 -2.39 17.55 19.52
C PRO A 54 -3.41 16.54 19.01
N HIS A 55 -4.71 16.84 19.16
CA HIS A 55 -5.78 15.92 18.72
C HIS A 55 -5.66 15.52 17.24
N ILE A 56 -5.23 16.45 16.37
CA ILE A 56 -5.02 16.17 14.94
C ILE A 56 -4.02 15.04 14.69
N LEU A 57 -3.03 14.86 15.57
CA LEU A 57 -2.02 13.82 15.43
C LEU A 57 -2.62 12.42 15.63
N SER A 58 -3.54 12.28 16.58
CA SER A 58 -4.30 11.04 16.79
C SER A 58 -5.20 10.69 15.60
N GLN A 59 -5.83 11.69 14.97
CA GLN A 59 -6.66 11.48 13.79
C GLN A 59 -5.81 11.02 12.58
N ILE A 60 -4.63 11.63 12.40
CA ILE A 60 -3.66 11.21 11.37
C ILE A 60 -3.22 9.77 11.62
N GLN A 61 -2.90 9.39 12.86
CA GLN A 61 -2.54 8.01 13.20
C GLN A 61 -3.64 7.02 12.82
N VAL A 62 -4.88 7.27 13.22
CA VAL A 62 -6.00 6.37 12.91
C VAL A 62 -6.17 6.22 11.40
N PHE A 63 -6.16 7.33 10.66
CA PHE A 63 -6.29 7.31 9.21
C PHE A 63 -5.14 6.56 8.53
N THR A 64 -3.90 6.86 8.92
CA THR A 64 -2.70 6.26 8.31
C THR A 64 -2.48 4.82 8.71
N PHE A 65 -2.87 4.41 9.92
CA PHE A 65 -2.84 3.01 10.34
C PHE A 65 -3.83 2.18 9.55
N CYS A 66 -5.11 2.58 9.54
CA CYS A 66 -6.19 1.81 8.88
C CYS A 66 -5.93 1.69 7.38
N THR A 67 -5.54 2.80 6.76
CA THR A 67 -5.18 2.81 5.34
C THR A 67 -3.88 2.04 5.09
N GLY A 68 -2.85 2.27 5.91
CA GLY A 68 -1.52 1.70 5.79
C GLY A 68 -1.50 0.18 5.87
N ILE A 69 -2.24 -0.40 6.82
CA ILE A 69 -2.30 -1.86 6.97
C ILE A 69 -3.01 -2.52 5.79
N ALA A 70 -4.08 -1.90 5.30
CA ALA A 70 -4.84 -2.42 4.17
C ALA A 70 -4.01 -2.40 2.88
N ILE A 71 -3.34 -1.28 2.56
CA ILE A 71 -2.53 -1.16 1.35
C ILE A 71 -1.21 -1.93 1.44
N ALA A 72 -0.63 -2.10 2.64
CA ALA A 72 0.56 -2.92 2.82
C ALA A 72 0.28 -4.39 2.52
N PHE A 73 -0.82 -4.94 3.05
CA PHE A 73 -1.24 -6.31 2.76
C PHE A 73 -1.60 -6.49 1.28
N LEU A 74 -2.31 -5.52 0.69
CA LEU A 74 -2.62 -5.54 -0.74
C LEU A 74 -1.34 -5.53 -1.59
N THR A 75 -0.40 -4.63 -1.29
CA THR A 75 0.86 -4.49 -2.05
C THR A 75 1.68 -5.78 -1.99
N ALA A 76 1.87 -6.36 -0.80
CA ALA A 76 2.53 -7.65 -0.64
C ALA A 76 1.86 -8.75 -1.48
N THR A 77 0.52 -8.82 -1.41
CA THR A 77 -0.28 -9.79 -2.18
C THR A 77 -0.09 -9.62 -3.68
N ILE A 78 -0.20 -8.40 -4.20
CA ILE A 78 -0.04 -8.12 -5.64
C ILE A 78 1.37 -8.47 -6.11
N VAL A 79 2.39 -8.10 -5.34
CA VAL A 79 3.78 -8.40 -5.69
C VAL A 79 4.00 -9.91 -5.78
N ARG A 80 3.58 -10.67 -4.75
CA ARG A 80 3.77 -12.12 -4.68
C ARG A 80 2.96 -12.89 -5.71
N HIS A 81 1.68 -12.55 -5.88
CA HIS A 81 0.74 -13.37 -6.64
C HIS A 81 0.48 -12.90 -8.06
N ILE A 82 0.81 -11.64 -8.39
CA ILE A 82 0.53 -11.08 -9.72
C ILE A 82 1.85 -10.67 -10.40
N ILE A 83 2.65 -9.80 -9.77
CA ILE A 83 3.83 -9.22 -10.44
C ILE A 83 4.93 -10.27 -10.64
N LEU A 84 5.39 -10.93 -9.58
CA LEU A 84 6.47 -11.92 -9.68
C LEU A 84 6.14 -13.08 -10.64
N PRO A 85 4.94 -13.71 -10.59
CA PRO A 85 4.59 -14.76 -11.54
C PRO A 85 4.49 -14.25 -12.98
N ASN A 86 4.05 -13.01 -13.19
CA ASN A 86 3.95 -12.43 -14.53
C ASN A 86 5.34 -12.14 -15.13
N GLU A 87 6.27 -11.60 -14.34
CA GLU A 87 7.66 -11.40 -14.77
C GLU A 87 8.36 -12.73 -15.09
N ALA A 88 8.12 -13.77 -14.28
CA ALA A 88 8.62 -15.12 -14.54
C ALA A 88 8.07 -15.73 -15.85
N LYS A 89 6.75 -15.61 -16.09
CA LYS A 89 6.11 -16.07 -17.34
C LYS A 89 6.66 -15.36 -18.58
N LEU A 90 7.09 -14.12 -18.43
CA LEU A 90 7.66 -13.31 -19.52
C LEU A 90 9.18 -13.52 -19.68
N GLY A 91 9.79 -14.42 -18.90
CA GLY A 91 11.23 -14.71 -18.96
C GLY A 91 12.12 -13.54 -18.53
N ARG A 92 11.60 -12.64 -17.69
CA ARG A 92 12.29 -11.41 -17.29
C ARG A 92 12.98 -11.56 -15.95
N ASN A 93 14.06 -10.78 -15.77
CA ASN A 93 14.76 -10.73 -14.50
C ASN A 93 13.95 -9.93 -13.46
N SER A 94 13.52 -10.61 -12.40
CA SER A 94 12.80 -10.05 -11.25
C SER A 94 13.67 -9.88 -10.00
N ASP A 95 14.98 -10.12 -10.08
CA ASP A 95 15.93 -10.05 -8.95
C ASP A 95 15.90 -8.69 -8.25
N HIS A 96 15.65 -7.61 -9.01
CA HIS A 96 15.53 -6.26 -8.47
C HIS A 96 14.39 -6.12 -7.44
N MET A 97 13.30 -6.88 -7.57
CA MET A 97 12.17 -6.89 -6.62
C MET A 97 12.55 -7.47 -5.24
N PHE A 98 13.71 -8.13 -5.16
CA PHE A 98 14.27 -8.68 -3.93
C PHE A 98 15.36 -7.81 -3.31
N LEU A 99 15.63 -6.63 -3.89
CA LEU A 99 16.50 -5.63 -3.26
C LEU A 99 15.89 -5.14 -1.95
N PHE A 100 16.75 -4.78 -1.00
CA PHE A 100 16.31 -4.43 0.35
C PHE A 100 15.25 -3.31 0.37
N HIS A 101 15.43 -2.24 -0.41
CA HIS A 101 14.47 -1.14 -0.45
C HIS A 101 13.11 -1.57 -1.04
N GLU A 102 13.10 -2.42 -2.07
CA GLU A 102 11.86 -3.01 -2.62
C GLU A 102 11.19 -3.91 -1.59
N GLN A 103 11.96 -4.70 -0.83
CA GLN A 103 11.43 -5.53 0.25
C GLN A 103 10.83 -4.68 1.38
N VAL A 104 11.41 -3.51 1.68
CA VAL A 104 10.84 -2.55 2.64
C VAL A 104 9.48 -2.05 2.16
N MET A 105 9.37 -1.71 0.88
CA MET A 105 8.11 -1.25 0.29
C MET A 105 7.04 -2.34 0.18
N HIS A 106 7.45 -3.57 -0.16
CA HIS A 106 6.51 -4.64 -0.51
C HIS A 106 6.14 -5.53 0.67
N ASN A 107 7.07 -5.83 1.57
CA ASN A 107 6.91 -6.89 2.57
C ASN A 107 7.01 -6.38 4.01
N PHE A 108 8.02 -5.58 4.35
CA PHE A 108 8.26 -5.19 5.75
C PHE A 108 7.12 -4.35 6.32
N ALA A 109 6.52 -3.44 5.55
CA ALA A 109 5.36 -2.67 5.98
C ALA A 109 4.21 -3.58 6.47
N ALA A 110 3.89 -4.64 5.71
CA ALA A 110 2.85 -5.59 6.08
C ALA A 110 3.23 -6.37 7.35
N ILE A 111 4.49 -6.78 7.48
CA ILE A 111 5.00 -7.51 8.66
C ILE A 111 4.92 -6.65 9.92
N PHE A 112 5.44 -5.41 9.87
CA PHE A 112 5.46 -4.54 11.05
C PHE A 112 4.05 -4.17 11.51
N LEU A 113 3.16 -3.82 10.59
CA LEU A 113 1.78 -3.54 10.95
C LEU A 113 1.01 -4.79 11.42
N ALA A 114 1.35 -5.97 10.91
CA ALA A 114 0.77 -7.23 11.41
C ALA A 114 1.22 -7.52 12.85
N ILE A 115 2.51 -7.36 13.14
CA ILE A 115 3.06 -7.48 14.50
C ILE A 115 2.35 -6.51 15.43
N GLU A 116 2.16 -5.27 14.99
CA GLU A 116 1.49 -4.25 15.77
C GLU A 116 0.01 -4.59 16.03
N LEU A 117 -0.70 -5.12 15.03
CA LEU A 117 -2.07 -5.60 15.19
C LEU A 117 -2.19 -6.75 16.21
N ILE A 118 -1.19 -7.63 16.28
CA ILE A 118 -1.14 -8.76 17.24
C ILE A 118 -0.82 -8.27 18.65
N ILE A 119 0.19 -7.41 18.79
CA ILE A 119 0.72 -6.99 20.11
C ILE A 119 -0.17 -5.92 20.73
N LEU A 120 -0.48 -4.85 19.99
CA LEU A 120 -1.19 -3.69 20.53
C LEU A 120 -2.71 -3.87 20.50
N ARG A 121 -3.22 -4.76 19.65
CA ARG A 121 -4.66 -5.00 19.43
C ARG A 121 -5.49 -3.70 19.35
N PRO A 122 -5.12 -2.76 18.45
CA PRO A 122 -5.90 -1.55 18.27
C PRO A 122 -7.35 -1.93 17.89
N LYS A 123 -8.31 -1.22 18.48
CA LYS A 123 -9.72 -1.46 18.21
C LYS A 123 -10.07 -0.92 16.82
N LEU A 124 -10.05 -1.81 15.83
CA LEU A 124 -10.53 -1.52 14.49
C LEU A 124 -12.06 -1.50 14.46
N ILE A 125 -12.63 -0.58 13.70
CA ILE A 125 -14.08 -0.40 13.52
C ILE A 125 -14.34 -0.54 12.01
N PRO A 126 -15.37 -1.29 11.55
CA PRO A 126 -15.52 -1.62 10.13
C PRO A 126 -15.73 -0.39 9.23
N GLU A 127 -16.26 0.70 9.77
CA GLU A 127 -16.54 1.95 9.06
C GLU A 127 -15.27 2.58 8.47
N PHE A 128 -14.09 2.33 9.07
CA PHE A 128 -12.82 2.83 8.54
C PHE A 128 -12.38 2.15 7.24
N ALA A 129 -13.09 1.12 6.77
CA ALA A 129 -12.91 0.59 5.41
C ALA A 129 -13.04 1.70 4.34
N ILE A 130 -13.82 2.75 4.63
CA ILE A 130 -13.98 3.92 3.76
C ILE A 130 -12.65 4.67 3.53
N PHE A 131 -11.68 4.59 4.44
CA PHE A 131 -10.38 5.25 4.25
C PHE A 131 -9.60 4.66 3.08
N GLY A 132 -9.79 3.37 2.79
CA GLY A 132 -9.27 2.74 1.56
C GLY A 132 -9.84 3.37 0.29
N LEU A 133 -11.12 3.75 0.31
CA LEU A 133 -11.74 4.46 -0.81
C LEU A 133 -11.14 5.85 -0.99
N PHE A 134 -10.98 6.61 0.10
CA PHE A 134 -10.38 7.94 0.06
C PHE A 134 -8.96 7.89 -0.49
N LEU A 135 -8.12 6.96 -0.03
CA LEU A 135 -6.75 6.86 -0.53
C LEU A 135 -6.72 6.47 -2.02
N GLY A 136 -7.56 5.53 -2.44
CA GLY A 136 -7.64 5.15 -3.86
C GLY A 136 -7.99 6.35 -4.75
N VAL A 137 -8.95 7.17 -4.33
CA VAL A 137 -9.32 8.41 -5.04
C VAL A 137 -8.18 9.42 -5.03
N ILE A 138 -7.55 9.67 -3.88
CA ILE A 138 -6.42 10.62 -3.76
C ILE A 138 -5.27 10.21 -4.69
N TYR A 139 -4.91 8.92 -4.68
CA TYR A 139 -3.85 8.40 -5.53
C TYR A 139 -4.15 8.60 -7.02
N VAL A 140 -5.38 8.33 -7.42
CA VAL A 140 -5.81 8.48 -8.83
C VAL A 140 -5.81 9.94 -9.25
N VAL A 141 -6.34 10.84 -8.41
CA VAL A 141 -6.29 12.28 -8.66
C VAL A 141 -4.83 12.73 -8.82
N PHE A 142 -3.95 12.30 -7.92
CA PHE A 142 -2.51 12.59 -8.03
C PHE A 142 -1.92 12.04 -9.33
N ALA A 143 -2.18 10.79 -9.69
CA ALA A 143 -1.67 10.18 -10.91
C ALA A 143 -2.12 10.94 -12.16
N TYR A 144 -3.38 11.40 -12.20
CA TYR A 144 -3.88 12.24 -13.28
C TYR A 144 -3.22 13.62 -13.33
N LEU A 145 -3.12 14.30 -12.18
CA LEU A 145 -2.46 15.62 -12.12
C LEU A 145 -1.01 15.52 -12.58
N PHE A 146 -0.28 14.50 -12.12
CA PHE A 146 1.09 14.25 -12.56
C PHE A 146 1.16 13.98 -14.06
N ALA A 147 0.25 13.17 -14.60
CA ALA A 147 0.28 12.81 -16.01
C ALA A 147 -0.01 14.03 -16.92
N TYR A 148 -0.98 14.88 -16.57
CA TYR A 148 -1.35 16.04 -17.40
C TYR A 148 -0.42 17.25 -17.23
N PHE A 149 0.10 17.50 -16.03
CA PHE A 149 0.85 18.73 -15.72
C PHE A 149 2.35 18.50 -15.44
N GLY A 150 2.78 17.26 -15.20
CA GLY A 150 4.14 16.91 -14.82
C GLY A 150 4.86 16.07 -15.87
N GLY A 151 4.77 14.74 -15.73
CA GLY A 151 5.61 13.79 -16.47
C GLY A 151 5.05 13.27 -17.80
N GLY A 152 3.78 13.51 -18.13
CA GLY A 152 3.22 13.08 -19.42
C GLY A 152 2.93 11.57 -19.55
N TYR A 153 2.98 10.83 -18.44
CA TYR A 153 2.77 9.38 -18.42
C TYR A 153 2.01 8.91 -17.17
N LEU A 154 1.47 7.69 -17.23
CA LEU A 154 0.85 7.00 -16.10
C LEU A 154 1.66 5.75 -15.73
N ALA A 155 1.83 5.54 -14.42
CA ALA A 155 2.52 4.37 -13.88
C ALA A 155 1.82 3.05 -14.20
N TYR A 156 0.49 3.10 -14.29
CA TYR A 156 -0.33 1.93 -14.53
C TYR A 156 -1.36 2.20 -15.62
N SER A 157 -1.49 1.25 -16.54
CA SER A 157 -2.40 1.33 -17.68
C SER A 157 -3.88 1.39 -17.27
N PHE A 158 -4.23 0.83 -16.11
CA PHE A 158 -5.62 0.85 -15.60
C PHE A 158 -6.09 2.25 -15.15
N ILE A 159 -5.16 3.19 -14.92
CA ILE A 159 -5.48 4.58 -14.55
C ILE A 159 -5.68 5.44 -15.79
N HIS A 160 -5.39 4.93 -16.99
CA HIS A 160 -5.53 5.71 -18.21
C HIS A 160 -6.98 6.17 -18.40
N PRO A 161 -7.26 7.39 -18.89
CA PRO A 161 -8.62 7.92 -19.03
C PRO A 161 -9.33 7.42 -20.30
N LYS A 162 -8.61 6.97 -21.34
CA LYS A 162 -9.21 6.50 -22.60
C LYS A 162 -9.96 5.14 -22.55
N PRO A 163 -9.60 4.14 -21.72
CA PRO A 163 -10.40 2.94 -21.60
C PRO A 163 -11.74 3.28 -20.91
N LYS A 164 -12.86 2.92 -21.54
CA LYS A 164 -14.21 3.08 -20.97
C LYS A 164 -14.38 2.44 -19.58
N ILE A 165 -13.48 1.52 -19.22
CA ILE A 165 -13.47 0.80 -17.94
C ILE A 165 -12.66 1.48 -16.84
N ALA A 166 -11.95 2.60 -17.10
CA ALA A 166 -11.05 3.22 -16.13
C ALA A 166 -11.71 3.59 -14.79
N PRO A 167 -12.92 4.20 -14.74
CA PRO A 167 -13.60 4.46 -13.48
C PRO A 167 -13.88 3.19 -12.67
N PHE A 168 -14.21 2.09 -13.36
CA PHE A 168 -14.45 0.80 -12.72
C PHE A 168 -13.17 0.17 -12.17
N LEU A 169 -12.02 0.38 -12.80
CA LEU A 169 -10.73 -0.12 -12.30
C LEU A 169 -10.27 0.66 -11.06
N VAL A 170 -10.51 1.97 -11.02
CA VAL A 170 -10.25 2.80 -9.84
C VAL A 170 -11.13 2.39 -8.67
N ILE A 171 -12.43 2.24 -8.90
CA ILE A 171 -13.37 1.72 -7.90
C ILE A 171 -12.94 0.31 -7.48
N GLY A 172 -12.52 -0.54 -8.42
CA GLY A 172 -12.01 -1.87 -8.13
C GLY A 172 -10.82 -1.85 -7.18
N LEU A 173 -9.80 -1.03 -7.45
CA LEU A 173 -8.65 -0.87 -6.55
C LEU A 173 -9.10 -0.43 -5.15
N ALA A 174 -9.92 0.61 -5.10
CA ALA A 174 -10.46 1.17 -3.86
C ALA A 174 -11.27 0.13 -3.05
N SER A 175 -12.12 -0.65 -3.73
CA SER A 175 -12.90 -1.74 -3.13
C SER A 175 -12.01 -2.88 -2.64
N VAL A 176 -10.95 -3.23 -3.37
CA VAL A 176 -10.00 -4.26 -2.92
C VAL A 176 -9.28 -3.80 -1.65
N ILE A 177 -8.84 -2.54 -1.56
CA ILE A 177 -8.25 -1.99 -0.33
C ILE A 177 -9.24 -2.12 0.84
N ALA A 178 -10.51 -1.76 0.63
CA ALA A 178 -11.55 -1.89 1.64
C ALA A 178 -11.80 -3.35 2.07
N ILE A 179 -11.73 -4.31 1.15
CA ILE A 179 -11.84 -5.76 1.45
C ILE A 179 -10.67 -6.21 2.32
N PHE A 180 -9.44 -5.81 1.99
CA PHE A 180 -8.26 -6.12 2.79
C PHE A 180 -8.38 -5.56 4.21
N TYR A 181 -8.79 -4.29 4.34
CA TYR A 181 -9.09 -3.70 5.66
C TYR A 181 -10.16 -4.50 6.41
N THR A 182 -11.25 -4.86 5.74
CA THR A 182 -12.36 -5.60 6.39
C THR A 182 -11.91 -6.99 6.86
N GLY A 183 -11.05 -7.68 6.10
CA GLY A 183 -10.48 -8.96 6.52
C GLY A 183 -9.59 -8.81 7.76
N LEU A 184 -8.76 -7.76 7.80
CA LEU A 184 -7.91 -7.46 8.96
C LEU A 184 -8.74 -7.06 10.20
N TRP A 185 -9.78 -6.24 9.99
CA TRP A 185 -10.76 -5.92 11.02
C TRP A 185 -11.40 -7.20 11.57
N PHE A 186 -11.91 -8.08 10.71
CA PHE A 186 -12.51 -9.34 11.14
C PHE A 186 -11.56 -10.17 11.99
N ILE A 187 -10.31 -10.35 11.54
CA ILE A 187 -9.28 -11.07 12.32
C ILE A 187 -9.04 -10.39 13.68
N SER A 188 -9.03 -9.06 13.73
CA SER A 188 -8.83 -8.32 14.99
C SER A 188 -9.95 -8.54 16.02
N THR A 189 -11.14 -8.94 15.58
CA THR A 189 -12.29 -9.26 16.46
C THR A 189 -12.20 -10.65 17.10
N LEU A 190 -11.33 -11.53 16.60
CA LEU A 190 -11.19 -12.90 17.09
C LEU A 190 -10.44 -12.94 18.43
N GLU A 191 -10.42 -14.12 19.05
CA GLU A 191 -9.57 -14.41 20.21
C GLU A 191 -8.07 -14.23 19.81
N GLN A 192 -7.23 -13.80 20.75
CA GLN A 192 -5.86 -13.37 20.47
C GLN A 192 -4.99 -14.45 19.82
N VAL A 193 -5.05 -15.69 20.33
CA VAL A 193 -4.26 -16.80 19.77
C VAL A 193 -4.73 -17.11 18.35
N LEU A 194 -6.05 -17.20 18.13
CA LEU A 194 -6.60 -17.44 16.80
C LEU A 194 -6.27 -16.31 15.82
N ALA A 195 -6.42 -15.05 16.25
CA ALA A 195 -6.07 -13.87 15.46
C ALA A 195 -4.60 -13.88 15.07
N GLY A 196 -3.71 -14.20 16.02
CA GLY A 196 -2.27 -14.31 15.81
C GLY A 196 -1.91 -15.39 14.79
N ILE A 197 -2.52 -16.57 14.88
CA ILE A 197 -2.30 -17.67 13.92
C ILE A 197 -2.75 -17.25 12.51
N LEU A 198 -3.97 -16.75 12.37
CA LEU A 198 -4.54 -16.37 11.07
C LEU A 198 -3.76 -15.23 10.43
N LEU A 199 -3.39 -14.21 11.20
CA LEU A 199 -2.62 -13.08 10.68
C LEU A 199 -1.20 -13.50 10.29
N SER A 200 -0.54 -14.34 11.09
CA SER A 200 0.79 -14.88 10.76
C SER A 200 0.74 -15.72 9.49
N ALA A 201 -0.28 -16.59 9.36
CA ALA A 201 -0.50 -17.37 8.15
C ALA A 201 -0.73 -16.47 6.94
N TRP A 202 -1.54 -15.42 7.07
CA TRP A 202 -1.78 -14.47 5.98
C TRP A 202 -0.48 -13.77 5.57
N VAL A 203 0.33 -13.28 6.52
CA VAL A 203 1.63 -12.65 6.23
C VAL A 203 2.56 -13.62 5.49
N ILE A 204 2.68 -14.87 5.94
CA ILE A 204 3.48 -15.91 5.27
C ILE A 204 2.99 -16.17 3.83
N LEU A 205 1.68 -16.08 3.62
CA LEU A 205 1.05 -16.25 2.32
C LEU A 205 1.15 -15.02 1.41
N ILE A 206 1.60 -13.86 1.85
CA ILE A 206 1.68 -12.67 0.98
C ILE A 206 3.09 -12.13 0.85
N VAL A 207 4.00 -12.49 1.75
CA VAL A 207 5.40 -12.09 1.71
C VAL A 207 6.24 -13.06 0.90
N GLN A 208 7.20 -12.52 0.15
CA GLN A 208 8.20 -13.31 -0.57
C GLN A 208 9.56 -12.59 -0.58
N PHE A 209 10.55 -13.20 0.08
CA PHE A 209 11.90 -12.64 0.23
C PHE A 209 12.92 -13.15 -0.79
N LYS A 210 12.61 -14.22 -1.53
CA LYS A 210 13.52 -14.85 -2.49
C LYS A 210 12.79 -15.29 -3.75
N PRO A 211 13.46 -15.37 -4.91
CA PRO A 211 12.88 -15.94 -6.12
C PRO A 211 12.46 -17.40 -5.86
N ASN A 212 11.33 -17.82 -6.45
CA ASN A 212 11.02 -19.24 -6.54
C ASN A 212 12.00 -19.83 -7.57
N LYS A 213 12.79 -20.82 -7.13
CA LYS A 213 13.65 -21.61 -8.02
C LYS A 213 12.83 -22.49 -8.94
#